data_AF-A0A7S1QTS9-F1
#
_entry.id   AF-A0A7S1QTS9-F1
#
_cell.length_a   1.000
_cell.length_b   1.000
_cell.length_c   1.000
_cell.angle_alpha   90.00
_cell.angle_beta   90.00
_cell.angle_gamma   90.00
#
_symmetry.space_group_name_H-M   'P 1'
#
loop_
_entity.id
_entity.type
_entity.pdbx_description
1 polymer ?
#
loop_
_entity_poly.entity_id
_entity_poly.type
_entity_poly.pdbx_seq_one_letter_code
_entity_poly.pdbx_strand_id
1 'polypeptide(L)'
;AMHVDRLVGCARATLHEATPRELANVVQAAVGAGASSTAALTSEAALLAEEKVPYMLPAEVVGVVFAFGQAYGAGLDGGASAPLLAKLLGQAARASEGLEPRQLAGLLHTCARWRLPVPPRDLCSLASALGAQSESLQPELACSALYSLMRLLGPAPSYVASRDAAPGAGGS
;
A
#
# COMPACT_ATOMS: atom_id res chain seq x y z
N ALA A 1 24.45 -0.05 11.70
CA ALA A 1 23.74 -0.78 12.78
C ALA A 1 23.56 0.12 14.00
N MET A 2 24.57 0.31 14.87
CA MET A 2 24.44 1.02 16.16
C MET A 2 23.74 2.40 16.12
N HIS A 3 24.01 3.25 15.13
CA HIS A 3 23.36 4.56 15.02
C HIS A 3 21.87 4.47 14.66
N VAL A 4 21.50 3.51 13.81
CA VAL A 4 20.10 3.24 13.43
C VAL A 4 19.33 2.71 14.65
N ASP A 5 19.94 1.79 15.42
CA ASP A 5 19.29 1.20 16.60
C ASP A 5 19.01 2.25 17.69
N ARG A 6 19.93 3.21 17.88
CA ARG A 6 19.71 4.35 18.80
C ARG A 6 18.55 5.24 18.34
N LEU A 7 18.51 5.58 17.04
CA LEU A 7 17.43 6.39 16.48
C LEU A 7 16.08 5.68 16.55
N VAL A 8 16.06 4.37 16.31
CA VAL A 8 14.87 3.52 16.50
C VAL A 8 14.42 3.58 17.96
N GLY A 9 15.33 3.44 18.92
CA GLY A 9 15.01 3.56 20.35
C GLY A 9 14.39 4.90 20.71
N CYS A 10 14.94 6.00 20.20
CA CYS A 10 14.37 7.34 20.40
C CYS A 10 12.98 7.49 19.76
N ALA A 11 12.81 7.04 18.52
CA ALA A 11 11.53 7.14 17.82
C ALA A 11 10.42 6.35 18.52
N ARG A 12 10.73 5.17 19.06
CA ARG A 12 9.77 4.35 19.81
C ARG A 12 9.27 5.04 21.07
N ALA A 13 10.14 5.78 21.77
CA ALA A 13 9.76 6.48 23.00
C ALA A 13 8.63 7.51 22.79
N THR A 14 8.53 8.10 21.60
CA THR A 14 7.55 9.15 21.28
C THR A 14 6.50 8.68 20.27
N LEU A 15 6.50 7.41 19.87
CA LEU A 15 5.69 6.92 18.75
C LEU A 15 4.18 7.02 19.02
N HIS A 16 3.76 6.81 20.27
CA HIS A 16 2.36 6.88 20.68
C HIS A 16 1.74 8.28 20.52
N GLU A 17 2.56 9.33 20.64
CA GLU A 17 2.17 10.74 20.47
C GLU A 17 2.11 11.15 18.99
N ALA A 18 2.68 10.35 18.09
CA ALA A 18 2.83 10.70 16.69
C ALA A 18 1.47 10.85 15.97
N THR A 19 1.41 11.84 15.10
CA THR A 19 0.33 12.03 14.12
C THR A 19 0.39 10.95 13.02
N PRO A 20 -0.71 10.72 12.27
CA PRO A 20 -0.70 9.80 11.13
C PRO A 20 0.42 10.06 10.12
N ARG A 21 0.70 11.34 9.85
CA ARG A 21 1.78 11.76 8.94
C ARG A 21 3.16 11.41 9.50
N GLU A 22 3.39 11.62 10.79
CA GLU A 22 4.66 11.27 11.43
C GLU A 22 4.87 9.76 11.46
N LEU A 23 3.83 8.97 11.74
CA LEU A 23 3.88 7.52 11.63
C LEU A 23 4.26 7.06 10.22
N ALA A 24 3.65 7.65 9.19
CA ALA A 24 3.99 7.37 7.80
C ALA A 24 5.46 7.69 7.48
N ASN A 25 5.97 8.84 7.94
CA ASN A 25 7.37 9.24 7.75
C ASN A 25 8.34 8.28 8.46
N VAL A 26 8.04 7.88 9.69
CA VAL A 26 8.83 6.90 10.45
C VAL A 26 8.90 5.58 9.71
N VAL A 27 7.77 5.10 9.18
CA VAL A 27 7.72 3.85 8.41
C VAL A 27 8.52 3.96 7.12
N GLN A 28 8.41 5.05 6.36
CA GLN A 28 9.21 5.25 5.16
C GLN A 28 10.71 5.29 5.47
N ALA A 29 11.11 5.98 6.54
CA ALA A 29 12.50 6.02 7.00
C ALA A 29 13.00 4.63 7.41
N ALA A 30 12.17 3.87 8.13
CA ALA A 30 12.46 2.49 8.50
C ALA A 30 12.66 1.59 7.27
N VAL A 31 11.77 1.68 6.28
CA VAL A 31 11.88 0.93 5.03
C VAL A 31 13.15 1.30 4.27
N GLY A 32 13.46 2.60 4.18
CA GLY A 32 14.68 3.09 3.53
C GLY A 32 15.96 2.65 4.24
N ALA A 33 15.93 2.51 5.57
CA ALA A 33 17.05 2.03 6.36
C ALA A 33 17.32 0.52 6.17
N GLY A 34 16.29 -0.27 5.85
CA GLY A 34 16.42 -1.70 5.52
C GLY A 34 17.03 -2.57 6.62
N ALA A 35 17.01 -2.10 7.88
CA ALA A 35 17.61 -2.79 9.00
C ALA A 35 16.58 -3.69 9.70
N SER A 36 16.99 -4.88 10.15
CA SER A 36 16.10 -5.79 10.90
C SER A 36 15.54 -5.15 12.18
N SER A 37 16.28 -4.21 12.78
CA SER A 37 15.85 -3.46 13.97
C SER A 37 14.67 -2.53 13.74
N THR A 38 14.32 -2.21 12.48
CA THR A 38 13.17 -1.36 12.19
C THR A 38 11.86 -2.13 12.09
N ALA A 39 11.89 -3.46 12.08
CA ALA A 39 10.68 -4.27 11.92
C ALA A 39 9.70 -4.14 13.09
N ALA A 40 10.23 -4.08 14.32
CA ALA A 40 9.40 -3.83 15.50
C ALA A 40 8.79 -2.43 15.48
N LEU A 41 9.57 -1.43 15.01
CA LEU A 41 9.12 -0.04 14.90
C LEU A 41 8.00 0.11 13.87
N THR A 42 8.11 -0.53 12.70
CA THR A 42 7.07 -0.50 11.65
C THR A 42 5.79 -1.21 12.12
N SER A 43 5.92 -2.34 12.81
CA SER A 43 4.78 -3.06 13.40
C SER A 43 4.06 -2.21 14.45
N GLU A 44 4.80 -1.59 15.37
CA GLU A 44 4.24 -0.72 16.41
C GLU A 44 3.57 0.53 15.80
N ALA A 45 4.19 1.12 14.78
CA ALA A 45 3.60 2.24 14.04
C ALA A 45 2.30 1.85 13.32
N ALA A 46 2.18 0.60 12.84
CA ALA A 46 0.96 0.13 12.17
C ALA A 46 -0.21 0.05 13.15
N LEU A 47 0.00 -0.48 14.35
CA LEU A 47 -1.01 -0.55 15.40
C LEU A 47 -1.49 0.86 15.82
N LEU A 48 -0.55 1.78 16.02
CA LEU A 48 -0.87 3.16 16.39
C LEU A 48 -1.58 3.91 15.25
N ALA A 49 -1.19 3.65 13.99
CA ALA A 49 -1.89 4.22 12.85
C ALA A 49 -3.32 3.68 12.76
N GLU A 50 -3.53 2.40 13.08
CA GLU A 50 -4.85 1.75 13.07
C GLU A 50 -5.83 2.42 14.04
N GLU A 51 -5.37 2.78 15.24
CA GLU A 51 -6.16 3.53 16.23
C GLU A 51 -6.59 4.92 15.74
N LYS A 52 -5.77 5.52 14.87
CA LYS A 52 -5.96 6.88 14.36
C LYS A 52 -6.80 6.94 13.09
N VAL A 53 -7.05 5.81 12.41
CA VAL A 53 -7.79 5.71 11.14
C VAL A 53 -9.10 6.52 11.12
N PRO A 54 -9.99 6.42 12.14
CA PRO A 54 -11.28 7.12 12.12
C PRO A 54 -11.18 8.65 12.05
N TYR A 55 -10.02 9.20 12.41
CA TYR A 55 -9.79 10.65 12.52
C TYR A 55 -8.93 11.21 11.37
N MET A 56 -8.45 10.35 10.47
CA MET A 56 -7.60 10.77 9.36
C MET A 56 -8.40 11.49 8.28
N LEU A 57 -7.84 12.59 7.77
CA LEU A 57 -8.36 13.23 6.56
C LEU A 57 -8.11 12.32 5.34
N PRO A 58 -8.97 12.36 4.30
CA PRO A 58 -8.78 11.53 3.09
C PRO A 58 -7.40 11.68 2.46
N ALA A 59 -6.85 12.90 2.43
CA ALA A 59 -5.50 13.17 1.92
C ALA A 59 -4.39 12.51 2.75
N GLU A 60 -4.56 12.43 4.08
CA GLU A 60 -3.61 11.76 4.97
C GLU A 60 -3.64 10.25 4.76
N VAL A 61 -4.83 9.68 4.60
CA VAL A 61 -5.02 8.25 4.30
C VAL A 61 -4.18 7.84 3.10
N VAL A 62 -4.13 8.65 2.03
CA VAL A 62 -3.32 8.37 0.83
C VAL A 62 -1.83 8.22 1.18
N GLY A 63 -1.29 9.15 1.97
CA GLY A 63 0.13 9.14 2.37
C GLY A 63 0.46 7.96 3.29
N VAL A 64 -0.46 7.63 4.21
CA VAL A 64 -0.33 6.48 5.12
C VAL A 64 -0.38 5.18 4.31
N VAL A 65 -1.33 5.02 3.39
CA VAL A 65 -1.43 3.85 2.50
C VAL A 65 -0.16 3.65 1.69
N PHE A 66 0.45 4.73 1.17
CA PHE A 66 1.73 4.63 0.48
C PHE A 66 2.87 4.15 1.40
N ALA A 67 3.03 4.77 2.58
CA ALA A 67 4.10 4.41 3.51
C ALA A 67 4.00 2.95 3.99
N PHE A 68 2.81 2.55 4.45
CA PHE A 68 2.59 1.20 4.94
C PHE A 68 2.48 0.17 3.80
N GLY A 69 2.05 0.58 2.60
CA GLY A 69 2.12 -0.26 1.41
C GLY A 69 3.56 -0.59 1.02
N GLN A 70 4.47 0.39 1.15
CA GLN A 70 5.90 0.18 0.95
C GLN A 70 6.48 -0.81 1.97
N ALA A 71 6.13 -0.67 3.26
CA ALA A 71 6.56 -1.58 4.31
C ALA A 71 6.02 -3.01 4.12
N TYR A 72 4.74 -3.13 3.76
CA TYR A 72 4.09 -4.39 3.40
C TYR A 72 4.80 -5.07 2.23
N GLY A 73 5.06 -4.33 1.15
CA GLY A 73 5.76 -4.85 -0.02
C GLY A 73 7.22 -5.24 0.24
N ALA A 74 7.86 -4.62 1.24
CA ALA A 74 9.20 -4.97 1.69
C ALA A 74 9.23 -6.14 2.69
N GLY A 75 8.07 -6.59 3.18
CA GLY A 75 7.97 -7.64 4.20
C GLY A 75 8.56 -7.26 5.55
N LEU A 76 8.62 -5.96 5.87
CA LEU A 76 9.35 -5.44 7.04
C LEU A 76 8.52 -5.40 8.33
N ASP A 77 7.22 -5.62 8.28
CA ASP A 77 6.29 -5.40 9.38
C ASP A 77 5.67 -6.70 9.93
N GLY A 78 6.13 -7.86 9.45
CA GLY A 78 5.58 -9.16 9.82
C GLY A 78 4.10 -9.34 9.48
N GLY A 79 3.55 -8.53 8.56
CA GLY A 79 2.13 -8.54 8.20
C GLY A 79 1.24 -7.60 9.02
N ALA A 80 1.81 -6.81 9.94
CA ALA A 80 1.03 -5.87 10.76
C ALA A 80 0.32 -4.77 9.95
N SER A 81 0.85 -4.38 8.78
CA SER A 81 0.20 -3.39 7.92
C SER A 81 -0.99 -3.95 7.15
N ALA A 82 -1.15 -5.28 7.01
CA ALA A 82 -2.25 -5.84 6.23
C ALA A 82 -3.65 -5.42 6.75
N PRO A 83 -3.99 -5.57 8.05
CA PRO A 83 -5.28 -5.10 8.58
C PRO A 83 -5.44 -3.57 8.49
N LEU A 84 -4.36 -2.83 8.76
CA LEU A 84 -4.35 -1.36 8.63
C LEU A 84 -4.66 -0.93 7.19
N LEU A 85 -3.98 -1.51 6.20
CA LEU A 85 -4.15 -1.19 4.79
C LEU A 85 -5.56 -1.51 4.32
N ALA A 86 -6.14 -2.64 4.75
CA ALA A 86 -7.53 -2.97 4.45
C ALA A 86 -8.51 -1.89 4.98
N LYS A 87 -8.31 -1.42 6.23
CA LYS A 87 -9.12 -0.36 6.83
C LYS A 87 -8.96 0.98 6.09
N LEU A 88 -7.73 1.38 5.81
CA LEU A 88 -7.40 2.63 5.13
C LEU A 88 -7.95 2.65 3.70
N LEU A 89 -7.82 1.55 2.95
CA LEU A 89 -8.34 1.43 1.59
C LEU A 89 -9.87 1.49 1.57
N GLY A 90 -10.54 0.83 2.51
CA GLY A 90 -11.98 0.95 2.66
C GLY A 90 -12.43 2.38 3.02
N GLN A 91 -11.64 3.11 3.82
CA GLN A 91 -11.91 4.52 4.12
C GLN A 91 -11.70 5.42 2.90
N ALA A 92 -10.60 5.23 2.17
CA ALA A 92 -10.32 5.97 0.94
C ALA A 92 -11.41 5.72 -0.11
N ALA A 93 -11.90 4.49 -0.24
CA ALA A 93 -12.98 4.15 -1.16
C ALA A 93 -14.32 4.79 -0.78
N ARG A 94 -14.64 4.89 0.53
CA ARG A 94 -15.84 5.61 1.01
C ARG A 94 -15.75 7.12 0.81
N ALA A 95 -14.54 7.67 0.85
CA ALA A 95 -14.28 9.10 0.71
C ALA A 95 -13.74 9.47 -0.68
N SER A 96 -13.91 8.60 -1.69
CA SER A 96 -13.21 8.72 -2.98
C SER A 96 -13.60 9.97 -3.76
N GLU A 97 -14.84 10.45 -3.61
CA GLU A 97 -15.34 11.68 -4.23
C GLU A 97 -14.64 12.94 -3.70
N GLY A 98 -14.09 12.89 -2.47
CA GLY A 98 -13.35 13.99 -1.86
C GLY A 98 -11.84 13.97 -2.14
N LEU A 99 -11.36 13.04 -2.98
CA LEU A 99 -9.96 12.92 -3.34
C LEU A 99 -9.68 13.56 -4.70
N GLU A 100 -8.56 14.27 -4.77
CA GLU A 100 -8.04 14.84 -6.00
C GLU A 100 -7.63 13.74 -6.99
N PRO A 101 -7.62 14.01 -8.31
CA PRO A 101 -7.25 13.00 -9.32
C PRO A 101 -5.86 12.41 -9.08
N ARG A 102 -4.92 13.25 -8.63
CA ARG A 102 -3.54 12.83 -8.28
C ARG A 102 -3.51 11.87 -7.10
N GLN A 103 -4.38 12.07 -6.12
CA GLN A 103 -4.48 11.21 -4.94
C GLN A 103 -5.10 9.86 -5.31
N LEU A 104 -6.17 9.87 -6.09
CA LEU A 104 -6.83 8.65 -6.59
C LEU A 104 -5.90 7.81 -7.45
N ALA A 105 -5.24 8.42 -8.43
CA ALA A 105 -4.27 7.73 -9.27
C ALA A 105 -3.05 7.23 -8.46
N GLY A 106 -2.58 8.02 -7.49
CA GLY A 106 -1.51 7.62 -6.56
C GLY A 106 -1.88 6.43 -5.68
N LEU A 107 -3.13 6.37 -5.18
CA LEU A 107 -3.68 5.23 -4.45
C LEU A 107 -3.74 3.99 -5.32
N LEU A 108 -4.31 4.09 -6.53
CA LEU A 108 -4.38 2.97 -7.47
C LEU A 108 -2.99 2.44 -7.82
N HIS A 109 -2.04 3.35 -8.07
CA HIS A 109 -0.65 2.99 -8.32
C HIS A 109 0.00 2.29 -7.14
N THR A 110 -0.21 2.80 -5.92
CA THR A 110 0.25 2.20 -4.66
C THR A 110 -0.27 0.77 -4.51
N CYS A 111 -1.58 0.58 -4.68
CA CYS A 111 -2.22 -0.74 -4.63
C CYS A 111 -1.63 -1.69 -5.67
N ALA A 112 -1.48 -1.23 -6.91
CA ALA A 112 -0.96 -2.05 -8.01
C ALA A 112 0.51 -2.42 -7.78
N ARG A 113 1.34 -1.47 -7.33
CA ARG A 113 2.78 -1.62 -7.12
C ARG A 113 3.09 -2.72 -6.12
N TRP A 114 2.41 -2.69 -4.96
CA TRP A 114 2.65 -3.63 -3.86
C TRP A 114 1.61 -4.75 -3.76
N ARG A 115 0.73 -4.89 -4.76
CA ARG A 115 -0.33 -5.90 -4.82
C ARG A 115 -1.16 -5.95 -3.54
N LEU A 116 -1.58 -4.77 -3.08
CA LEU A 116 -2.37 -4.66 -1.87
C LEU A 116 -3.72 -5.35 -2.05
N PRO A 117 -4.26 -6.03 -1.03
CA PRO A 117 -5.55 -6.69 -1.09
C PRO A 117 -6.67 -5.64 -1.06
N VAL A 118 -7.05 -5.10 -2.22
CA VAL A 118 -8.17 -4.16 -2.37
C VAL A 118 -9.43 -4.94 -2.73
N PRO A 119 -10.53 -4.84 -1.97
CA PRO A 119 -11.80 -5.44 -2.36
C PRO A 119 -12.27 -4.91 -3.73
N PRO A 120 -12.85 -5.75 -4.61
CA PRO A 120 -13.29 -5.30 -5.94
C PRO A 120 -14.26 -4.11 -5.89
N ARG A 121 -15.14 -4.07 -4.89
CA ARG A 121 -16.06 -2.95 -4.67
C ARG A 121 -15.33 -1.63 -4.42
N ASP A 122 -14.31 -1.66 -3.56
CA ASP A 122 -13.54 -0.48 -3.18
C ASP A 122 -12.69 -0.01 -4.37
N LEU A 123 -12.13 -0.95 -5.14
CA LEU A 123 -11.44 -0.65 -6.39
C LEU A 123 -12.37 0.03 -7.41
N CYS A 124 -13.60 -0.46 -7.58
CA CYS A 124 -14.60 0.18 -8.43
C CYS A 124 -14.92 1.60 -7.95
N SER A 125 -15.08 1.83 -6.65
CA SER A 125 -15.34 3.18 -6.10
C SER A 125 -14.20 4.16 -6.39
N LEU A 126 -12.94 3.73 -6.25
CA LEU A 126 -11.77 4.55 -6.57
C LEU A 126 -11.66 4.83 -8.07
N ALA A 127 -11.89 3.82 -8.91
CA ALA A 127 -11.84 3.95 -10.37
C ALA A 127 -12.95 4.87 -10.90
N SER A 128 -14.18 4.73 -10.38
CA SER A 128 -15.32 5.58 -10.74
C SER A 128 -15.10 7.04 -10.36
N ALA A 129 -14.59 7.30 -9.14
CA ALA A 129 -14.27 8.66 -8.71
C ALA A 129 -13.20 9.32 -9.60
N LEU A 130 -12.19 8.54 -10.03
CA LEU A 130 -11.17 9.05 -10.96
C LEU A 130 -11.75 9.31 -12.36
N GLY A 131 -12.61 8.41 -12.85
CA GLY A 131 -13.31 8.57 -14.13
C GLY A 131 -14.23 9.78 -14.18
N ALA A 132 -14.92 10.08 -13.07
CA ALA A 132 -15.74 11.29 -12.93
C ALA A 132 -14.92 12.59 -13.06
N GLN A 133 -13.61 12.54 -12.80
CA GLN A 133 -12.70 13.67 -12.89
C GLN A 133 -11.81 13.61 -14.15
N SER A 134 -12.19 12.81 -15.16
CA SER A 134 -11.41 12.54 -16.37
C SER A 134 -11.04 13.77 -17.20
N GLU A 135 -11.86 14.82 -17.19
CA GLU A 135 -11.56 16.07 -17.91
C GLU A 135 -10.37 16.85 -17.31
N SER A 136 -10.05 16.60 -16.03
CA SER A 136 -8.94 17.25 -15.31
C SER A 136 -7.64 16.43 -15.32
N LEU A 137 -7.67 15.22 -15.88
CA LEU A 137 -6.57 14.27 -15.86
C LEU A 137 -5.50 14.64 -16.89
N GLN A 138 -4.31 14.96 -16.39
CA GLN A 138 -3.13 15.09 -17.24
C GLN A 138 -2.78 13.73 -17.88
N PRO A 139 -2.30 13.68 -19.13
CA PRO A 139 -2.04 12.44 -19.85
C PRO A 139 -1.15 11.44 -19.09
N GLU A 140 -0.11 11.92 -18.41
CA GLU A 140 0.81 11.09 -17.63
C GLU A 140 0.09 10.38 -16.48
N LEU A 141 -0.83 11.08 -15.82
CA LEU A 141 -1.60 10.57 -14.71
C LEU A 141 -2.65 9.56 -15.19
N ALA A 142 -3.29 9.82 -16.33
CA ALA A 142 -4.22 8.89 -16.97
C ALA A 142 -3.51 7.57 -17.36
N CYS A 143 -2.35 7.66 -18.00
CA CYS A 143 -1.52 6.49 -18.33
C CYS A 143 -1.15 5.67 -17.09
N SER A 144 -0.71 6.34 -16.03
CA SER A 144 -0.39 5.68 -14.75
C SER A 144 -1.60 4.99 -14.14
N ALA A 145 -2.76 5.64 -14.14
CA ALA A 145 -4.00 5.08 -13.61
C ALA A 145 -4.47 3.85 -14.43
N LEU A 146 -4.44 3.94 -15.76
CA LEU A 146 -4.81 2.83 -16.64
C LEU A 146 -3.90 1.61 -16.43
N TYR A 147 -2.59 1.82 -16.36
CA TYR A 147 -1.63 0.75 -16.06
C TYR A 147 -1.91 0.11 -14.69
N SER A 148 -2.23 0.92 -13.70
CA SER A 148 -2.51 0.45 -12.33
C SER A 148 -3.81 -0.35 -12.28
N LEU A 149 -4.88 0.12 -12.92
CA LEU A 149 -6.14 -0.61 -13.05
C LEU A 149 -5.98 -1.91 -13.81
N MET A 150 -5.24 -1.93 -14.92
CA MET A 150 -4.93 -3.15 -15.66
C MET A 150 -4.23 -4.19 -14.77
N ARG A 151 -3.29 -3.76 -13.92
CA ARG A 151 -2.60 -4.66 -12.99
C ARG A 151 -3.48 -5.17 -11.85
N LEU A 152 -4.43 -4.36 -11.39
CA LEU A 152 -5.34 -4.71 -10.30
C LEU A 152 -6.52 -5.57 -10.77
N LEU A 153 -6.96 -5.39 -12.01
CA LEU A 153 -8.08 -6.11 -12.63
C LEU A 153 -7.62 -7.31 -13.47
N GLY A 154 -6.34 -7.36 -13.85
CA GLY A 154 -5.78 -8.43 -14.65
C GLY A 154 -5.79 -9.78 -13.91
N PRO A 155 -5.79 -10.90 -14.64
CA PRO A 155 -5.68 -12.21 -14.02
C PRO A 155 -4.40 -12.27 -13.19
N ALA A 156 -4.50 -12.76 -11.95
CA ALA A 156 -3.33 -13.08 -11.14
C ALA A 156 -2.39 -13.92 -12.01
N PRO A 157 -1.07 -13.66 -12.04
CA PRO A 157 -0.16 -14.44 -12.85
C PRO A 157 -0.28 -15.89 -12.42
N SER A 158 -0.94 -16.69 -13.25
CA SER A 158 -0.96 -18.13 -13.13
C SER A 158 0.50 -18.55 -13.20
N TYR A 159 0.98 -19.08 -12.08
CA TYR A 159 2.23 -19.81 -12.03
C TYR A 159 2.16 -20.82 -13.17
N VAL A 160 3.04 -20.67 -14.17
CA VAL A 160 3.28 -21.69 -15.18
C VAL A 160 3.89 -22.86 -14.38
N ALA A 161 3.02 -23.70 -13.82
CA ALA A 161 3.41 -25.01 -13.33
C ALA A 161 3.98 -25.73 -14.54
N SER A 162 5.30 -25.89 -14.50
CA SER A 162 6.17 -26.67 -15.35
C SER A 162 5.54 -27.34 -16.57
N ARG A 163 5.95 -26.87 -17.75
CA ARG A 163 6.47 -27.80 -18.76
C ARG A 163 7.46 -28.72 -18.04
N ASP A 164 7.04 -29.94 -17.76
CA ASP A 164 7.86 -31.16 -17.77
C ASP A 164 6.97 -32.36 -17.41
N ALA A 165 6.17 -32.81 -18.39
CA ALA A 165 5.68 -34.19 -18.49
C ALA A 165 5.19 -34.49 -19.92
N ALA A 166 6.08 -34.36 -20.90
CA ALA A 166 6.08 -35.18 -22.11
C ALA A 166 7.54 -35.22 -22.59
N PRO A 167 8.16 -36.40 -22.78
CA PRO A 167 7.74 -37.28 -23.88
C PRO A 167 7.92 -38.81 -23.64
N GLY A 168 7.30 -39.62 -24.50
CA GLY A 168 7.52 -41.06 -24.68
C GLY A 168 6.19 -41.79 -24.85
N ALA A 169 5.69 -42.16 -26.04
CA ALA A 169 6.23 -43.05 -27.08
C ALA A 169 6.57 -44.45 -26.55
N GLY A 170 5.84 -45.46 -27.04
CA GLY A 170 5.96 -46.89 -26.75
C GLY A 170 4.60 -47.44 -26.31
N GLY A 171 3.84 -48.20 -27.10
CA GLY A 171 4.26 -49.31 -27.94
C GLY A 171 3.82 -50.59 -27.24
N SER A 172 2.65 -51.10 -27.66
CA SER A 172 2.15 -52.49 -27.67
C SER A 172 0.63 -52.50 -27.64
#